data_AF-A0AAW0Z2Q7-F1
#
_entry.id   AF-A0AAW0Z2Q7-F1
#
_cell.length_a   1.000
_cell.length_b   1.000
_cell.length_c   1.000
_cell.angle_alpha   90.00
_cell.angle_beta   90.00
_cell.angle_gamma   90.00
#
_symmetry.space_group_name_H-M   'P 1'
#
loop_
_entity.id
_entity.type
_entity.pdbx_description
1 polymer ?
#
loop_
_entity_poly.entity_id
_entity_poly.type
_entity_poly.pdbx_seq_one_letter_code
_entity_poly.pdbx_strand_id
1 'polypeptide(L)'
;MPAAKIEKEAWNDEHTTALIRGMVVNILTNRSDLYKIPDLQGVSDNGGDRVNKKVMQILKKLCGQYPGAEQMVDEEVKKLKGSKSGSSSRAGPATPKKRKMGTKNEDE
;
A
#
# COMPACT_ATOMS: atom_id res chain seq x y z
N MET A 1 -25.29 23.53 21.31
CA MET A 1 -23.93 24.04 21.08
C MET A 1 -23.90 24.74 19.73
N PRO A 2 -23.48 26.00 19.62
CA PRO A 2 -23.39 26.66 18.32
C PRO A 2 -22.31 25.97 17.48
N ALA A 3 -22.66 25.54 16.26
CA ALA A 3 -21.70 25.00 15.31
C ALA A 3 -20.68 26.09 14.97
N ALA A 4 -19.39 25.77 15.10
CA ALA A 4 -18.32 26.68 14.69
C ALA A 4 -18.54 27.11 13.23
N LYS A 5 -18.60 28.41 12.98
CA LYS A 5 -18.63 28.94 11.62
C LYS A 5 -17.28 28.61 10.99
N ILE A 6 -17.28 27.66 10.05
CA ILE A 6 -16.11 27.35 9.24
C ILE A 6 -15.90 28.55 8.33
N GLU A 7 -14.84 29.32 8.57
CA GLU A 7 -14.44 30.39 7.66
C GLU A 7 -14.05 29.77 6.32
N LYS A 8 -14.58 30.33 5.23
CA LYS A 8 -14.31 29.83 3.88
C LYS A 8 -12.96 30.37 3.43
N GLU A 9 -11.93 29.56 3.58
CA GLU A 9 -10.61 29.86 3.03
C GLU A 9 -10.60 29.77 1.49
N ALA A 10 -9.77 30.59 0.85
CA ALA A 10 -9.55 30.51 -0.59
C ALA A 10 -8.77 29.24 -0.94
N TRP A 11 -9.05 28.68 -2.12
CA TRP A 11 -8.33 27.50 -2.58
C TRP A 11 -6.84 27.83 -2.85
N ASN A 12 -5.93 26.99 -2.37
CA ASN A 12 -4.49 27.15 -2.55
C ASN A 12 -3.85 25.82 -3.02
N ASP A 13 -2.54 25.85 -3.29
CA ASP A 13 -1.81 24.69 -3.78
C ASP A 13 -1.69 23.56 -2.74
N GLU A 14 -1.72 23.90 -1.45
CA GLU A 14 -1.71 22.93 -0.35
C GLU A 14 -3.02 22.13 -0.31
N HIS A 15 -4.16 22.76 -0.57
CA HIS A 15 -5.45 22.09 -0.70
C HIS A 15 -5.45 21.10 -1.86
N THR A 16 -4.86 21.49 -3.00
CA THR A 16 -4.70 20.61 -4.17
C THR A 16 -3.82 19.40 -3.83
N THR A 17 -2.68 19.66 -3.20
CA THR A 17 -1.72 18.65 -2.72
C THR A 17 -2.38 17.66 -1.75
N ALA A 18 -3.14 18.17 -0.78
CA ALA A 18 -3.86 17.36 0.21
C ALA A 18 -4.96 16.53 -0.44
N LEU A 19 -5.70 17.10 -1.40
CA LEU A 19 -6.74 16.40 -2.14
C LEU A 19 -6.15 15.24 -2.95
N ILE A 20 -5.05 15.48 -3.68
CA ILE A 20 -4.34 14.45 -4.45
C ILE A 20 -3.87 13.32 -3.52
N ARG A 21 -3.29 13.66 -2.36
CA ARG A 21 -2.91 12.67 -1.36
C ARG A 21 -4.10 11.82 -0.92
N GLY A 22 -5.23 12.45 -0.61
CA GLY A 22 -6.46 11.76 -0.23
C GLY A 22 -6.97 10.81 -1.31
N MET A 23 -6.94 11.25 -2.57
CA MET A 23 -7.30 10.41 -3.72
C MET A 23 -6.39 9.19 -3.85
N VAL A 24 -5.07 9.39 -3.77
CA VAL A 24 -4.08 8.30 -3.85
C VAL A 24 -4.32 7.27 -2.75
N VAL A 25 -4.48 7.70 -1.50
CA VAL A 25 -4.73 6.79 -0.36
C VAL A 25 -6.02 6.00 -0.55
N ASN A 26 -7.10 6.67 -0.97
CA ASN A 26 -8.41 6.05 -1.17
C ASN A 26 -8.34 4.96 -2.26
N ILE A 27 -7.73 5.29 -3.41
CA ILE A 27 -7.55 4.35 -4.53
C ILE A 27 -6.68 3.15 -4.13
N LEU A 28 -5.57 3.37 -3.43
CA LEU A 28 -4.66 2.28 -3.02
C LEU A 28 -5.29 1.36 -1.96
N THR A 29 -6.11 1.91 -1.07
CA THR A 29 -6.83 1.18 -0.02
C THR A 29 -7.94 0.32 -0.63
N ASN A 30 -8.74 0.88 -1.54
CA ASN A 30 -9.89 0.21 -2.15
C ASN A 30 -9.56 -0.45 -3.50
N ARG A 31 -8.27 -0.72 -3.77
CA ARG A 31 -7.80 -1.25 -5.07
C ARG A 31 -8.48 -2.57 -5.49
N SER A 32 -8.92 -3.38 -4.53
CA SER A 32 -9.60 -4.65 -4.81
C SER A 32 -10.93 -4.45 -5.54
N ASP A 33 -11.57 -3.30 -5.37
CA ASP A 33 -12.82 -3.01 -6.05
C ASP A 33 -12.61 -2.71 -7.52
N LEU A 34 -11.42 -2.21 -7.89
CA LEU A 34 -11.04 -2.02 -9.28
C LEU A 34 -10.94 -3.35 -10.05
N TYR A 35 -10.65 -4.45 -9.36
CA TYR A 35 -10.59 -5.79 -9.97
C TYR A 35 -11.97 -6.37 -10.26
N LYS A 36 -13.03 -5.79 -9.69
CA LYS A 36 -14.42 -6.23 -9.89
C LYS A 36 -15.08 -5.56 -11.11
N ILE A 37 -14.42 -4.58 -11.72
CA ILE A 37 -14.93 -3.87 -12.89
C ILE A 37 -15.06 -4.88 -14.05
N PRO A 38 -16.27 -5.09 -14.61
CA PRO A 38 -16.51 -6.11 -15.64
C PRO A 38 -15.55 -6.00 -16.83
N ASP A 39 -15.32 -4.79 -17.31
CA ASP A 39 -14.45 -4.51 -18.47
C ASP A 39 -12.95 -4.78 -18.19
N LEU A 40 -12.58 -4.96 -16.91
CA LEU A 40 -11.23 -5.30 -16.50
C LEU A 40 -11.05 -6.79 -16.15
N GLN A 41 -12.12 -7.60 -16.18
CA GLN A 41 -12.04 -9.01 -15.80
C GLN A 41 -10.99 -9.77 -16.62
N GLY A 42 -10.96 -9.58 -17.94
CA GLY A 42 -10.00 -10.23 -18.84
C GLY A 42 -8.54 -9.75 -18.70
N VAL A 43 -8.28 -8.71 -17.90
CA VAL A 43 -6.92 -8.26 -17.55
C VAL A 43 -6.62 -8.38 -16.07
N SER A 44 -7.58 -8.85 -15.27
CA SER A 44 -7.44 -9.11 -13.84
C SER A 44 -6.84 -10.51 -13.56
N ASP A 45 -6.59 -11.31 -14.60
CA ASP A 45 -5.91 -12.59 -14.49
C ASP A 45 -4.56 -12.45 -13.76
N ASN A 46 -4.18 -13.47 -12.99
CA ASN A 46 -3.03 -13.47 -12.07
C ASN A 46 -3.17 -12.51 -10.86
N GLY A 47 -4.35 -12.45 -10.25
CA GLY A 47 -4.55 -11.75 -8.97
C GLY A 47 -4.47 -10.22 -9.07
N GLY A 48 -4.78 -9.66 -10.25
CA GLY A 48 -4.88 -8.22 -10.45
C GLY A 48 -3.55 -7.49 -10.64
N ASP A 49 -2.42 -8.18 -10.88
CA ASP A 49 -1.09 -7.55 -11.01
C ASP A 49 -1.03 -6.53 -12.17
N ARG A 50 -1.61 -6.85 -13.33
CA ARG A 50 -1.65 -5.92 -14.49
C ARG A 50 -2.45 -4.67 -14.18
N VAL A 51 -3.62 -4.83 -13.56
CA VAL A 51 -4.46 -3.71 -13.13
C VAL A 51 -3.72 -2.86 -12.12
N ASN A 52 -3.09 -3.47 -11.11
CA ASN A 52 -2.30 -2.77 -10.11
C ASN A 52 -1.15 -1.95 -10.73
N LYS A 53 -0.39 -2.53 -11.66
CA LYS A 53 0.67 -1.81 -12.39
C LYS A 53 0.12 -0.60 -13.15
N LYS A 54 -1.06 -0.72 -13.77
CA LYS A 54 -1.69 0.40 -14.47
C LYS A 54 -2.22 1.47 -13.53
N VAL A 55 -2.83 1.09 -12.41
CA VAL A 55 -3.24 2.04 -11.36
C VAL A 55 -2.03 2.83 -10.88
N MET A 56 -0.93 2.16 -10.54
CA MET A 56 0.31 2.81 -10.14
C MET A 56 0.86 3.76 -11.21
N GLN A 57 0.84 3.36 -12.48
CA GLN A 57 1.28 4.23 -13.59
C GLN A 57 0.40 5.48 -13.73
N ILE A 58 -0.92 5.34 -13.60
CA ILE A 58 -1.87 6.46 -13.69
C ILE A 58 -1.66 7.41 -12.51
N LEU A 59 -1.56 6.88 -11.28
CA LEU A 59 -1.35 7.70 -10.10
C LEU A 59 -0.02 8.47 -10.17
N LYS A 60 1.07 7.85 -10.62
CA LYS A 60 2.36 8.55 -10.81
C LYS A 60 2.27 9.66 -11.84
N LYS A 61 1.58 9.43 -12.96
CA LYS A 61 1.34 10.46 -13.97
C LYS A 61 0.49 11.62 -13.43
N LEU A 62 -0.55 11.31 -12.67
CA LEU A 62 -1.40 12.32 -12.03
C LEU A 62 -0.57 13.17 -11.06
N CYS A 63 0.19 12.54 -10.17
CA CYS A 63 1.07 13.23 -9.23
C CYS A 63 2.16 14.06 -9.93
N GLY A 64 2.70 13.59 -11.06
CA GLY A 64 3.69 14.34 -11.84
C GLY A 64 3.16 15.59 -12.54
N GLN A 65 1.83 15.81 -12.56
CA GLN A 65 1.23 17.04 -13.10
C GLN A 65 1.16 18.17 -12.07
N TYR A 66 1.40 17.88 -10.79
CA TYR A 66 1.28 18.85 -9.70
C TYR A 66 2.60 19.00 -8.94
N PRO A 67 3.15 20.22 -8.82
CA PRO A 67 4.40 20.44 -8.10
C PRO A 67 4.24 20.02 -6.63
N GLY A 68 5.20 19.25 -6.12
CA GLY A 68 5.19 18.75 -4.74
C GLY A 68 4.43 17.44 -4.52
N ALA A 69 3.70 16.92 -5.53
CA ALA A 69 2.98 15.64 -5.41
C ALA A 69 3.74 14.42 -5.97
N GLU A 70 4.86 14.63 -6.66
CA GLU A 70 5.59 13.64 -7.47
C GLU A 70 5.92 12.34 -6.73
N GLN A 71 6.29 12.42 -5.45
CA GLN A 71 6.72 11.26 -4.65
C GLN A 71 5.61 10.65 -3.79
N MET A 72 4.40 11.23 -3.76
CA MET A 72 3.33 10.80 -2.86
C MET A 72 2.92 9.34 -3.06
N VAL A 73 2.87 8.87 -4.30
CA VAL A 73 2.43 7.50 -4.60
C VAL A 73 3.37 6.46 -3.97
N ASP A 74 4.68 6.69 -4.07
CA ASP A 74 5.68 5.75 -3.53
C ASP A 74 5.73 5.81 -2.01
N GLU A 75 5.56 7.00 -1.41
CA GLU A 75 5.44 7.16 0.04
C GLU A 75 4.23 6.41 0.61
N GLU A 76 3.04 6.61 0.02
CA GLU A 76 1.81 6.00 0.51
C GLU A 76 1.82 4.47 0.31
N VAL A 77 2.40 3.97 -0.78
CA VAL A 77 2.60 2.53 -0.96
C VAL A 77 3.57 1.95 0.07
N LYS A 78 4.66 2.67 0.40
CA LYS A 78 5.61 2.24 1.43
C LYS A 78 4.93 2.18 2.80
N LYS A 79 4.10 3.18 3.15
CA LYS A 79 3.32 3.19 4.39
C LYS A 79 2.34 2.02 4.47
N LEU A 80 1.59 1.75 3.40
CA LEU A 80 0.64 0.64 3.33
C LEU A 80 1.32 -0.74 3.43
N LYS A 81 2.55 -0.87 2.94
CA LYS A 81 3.35 -2.10 3.10
C LYS A 81 3.90 -2.23 4.52
N GLY A 82 4.38 -1.14 5.12
CA GLY A 82 4.93 -1.11 6.47
C GLY A 82 3.88 -1.32 7.57
N SER A 83 2.63 -0.90 7.36
CA SER A 83 1.54 -1.13 8.30
C SER A 83 1.10 -2.60 8.35
N LYS A 84 1.36 -3.38 7.30
CA LYS A 84 0.98 -4.79 7.23
C LYS A 84 1.96 -5.74 7.93
N SER A 85 3.16 -5.27 8.31
CA SER A 85 4.15 -6.04 9.07
C SER A 85 4.04 -5.88 10.60
N GLY A 86 3.09 -5.09 11.11
CA GLY A 86 2.98 -4.78 12.54
C GLY A 86 1.95 -5.58 13.35
N SER A 87 1.13 -6.42 12.72
CA SER A 87 0.06 -7.17 13.41
C SER A 87 0.24 -8.68 13.28
N SER A 88 1.36 -9.19 13.78
CA SER A 88 1.52 -10.60 14.13
C SER A 88 1.75 -10.74 15.64
N SER A 89 0.80 -10.23 16.41
CA SER A 89 0.54 -10.68 17.78
C SER A 89 -0.11 -12.07 17.71
N ARG A 90 0.66 -13.11 17.42
CA ARG A 90 0.26 -14.48 17.69
C ARG A 90 1.49 -15.30 18.08
N ALA A 91 1.66 -15.42 19.39
CA ALA A 91 2.46 -16.45 20.00
C ALA A 91 2.09 -17.81 19.37
N GLY A 92 3.05 -18.41 18.67
CA GLY A 92 3.01 -19.78 18.19
C GLY A 92 4.34 -20.44 18.56
N PRO A 93 4.36 -21.70 19.01
CA PRO A 93 5.54 -22.31 19.61
C PRO A 93 6.67 -22.46 18.59
N ALA A 94 7.87 -22.00 18.97
CA ALA A 94 9.09 -22.25 18.24
C ALA A 94 9.32 -23.77 18.11
N THR A 95 9.26 -24.30 16.90
CA THR A 95 9.66 -25.67 16.62
C THR A 95 11.18 -25.80 16.84
N PRO A 96 11.66 -26.76 17.65
CA PRO A 96 13.08 -26.89 17.95
C PRO A 96 13.88 -27.32 16.72
N LYS A 97 14.92 -26.55 16.41
CA LYS A 97 15.90 -26.80 15.35
C LYS A 97 16.66 -28.11 15.66
N LYS A 98 16.39 -29.18 14.91
CA LYS A 98 17.13 -30.46 14.97
C LYS A 98 18.63 -30.18 14.84
N ARG A 99 19.39 -30.42 15.91
CA ARG A 99 20.85 -30.43 15.91
C ARG A 99 21.34 -31.73 15.25
N LYS A 100 22.29 -31.62 14.31
CA LYS A 100 23.00 -32.72 13.69
C LYS A 100 24.04 -33.23 14.69
N MET A 101 23.80 -34.39 15.34
CA MET A 101 24.86 -35.10 16.07
C MET A 101 25.85 -35.66 15.05
N GLY A 102 27.12 -35.31 15.19
CA GLY A 102 28.22 -35.98 14.52
C GLY A 102 28.60 -37.22 15.33
N THR A 103 28.47 -38.39 14.72
CA THR A 103 29.00 -39.66 15.22
C THR A 103 30.52 -39.60 15.12
N LYS A 104 31.22 -39.62 16.27
CA LYS A 104 32.63 -40.00 16.34
C LYS A 104 32.66 -41.53 16.31
N ASN A 105 33.18 -42.12 15.25
CA ASN A 105 33.65 -43.49 15.30
C ASN A 105 34.99 -43.50 16.02
N GLU A 106 35.05 -44.32 17.06
CA GLU A 106 36.27 -44.96 17.58
C GLU A 106 36.65 -46.03 16.57
N ASP A 107 37.91 -46.11 16.16
CA ASP A 107 38.55 -47.34 15.71
C ASP A 107 40.08 -47.22 15.92
N GLU A 108 40.60 -48.28 16.53
CA GLU A 108 41.97 -48.76 16.79
C GLU A 108 43.18 -48.07 16.12
#